data_AF-A0A842TR08-F1
#
_entry.id   AF-A0A842TR08-F1
#
_cell.length_a   1.000
_cell.length_b   1.000
_cell.length_c   1.000
_cell.angle_alpha   90.00
_cell.angle_beta   90.00
_cell.angle_gamma   90.00
#
_symmetry.space_group_name_H-M   'P 1'
#
loop_
_entity.id
_entity.type
_entity.pdbx_description
1 polymer ?
#
loop_
_entity_poly.entity_id
_entity_poly.type
_entity_poly.pdbx_seq_one_letter_code
_entity_poly.pdbx_strand_id
1 'polypeptide(L)'
;SMIFDIENIGSRDASDIEYKLYTGSSAADKTGVVSSLAAGKRIFIVKTISYSESGTYYPRVAVDHNNKIVEKDEGNNFKEMELVVG
;
A
#
# COMPACT_ATOMS: atom_id res chain seq x y z
N SER A 1 -10.20 7.09 7.70
CA SER A 1 -8.76 6.80 7.48
C SER A 1 -8.63 5.37 7.01
N MET A 2 -7.70 5.08 6.11
CA MET A 2 -7.37 3.72 5.68
C MET A 2 -6.11 3.24 6.41
N ILE A 3 -6.13 1.98 6.83
CA ILE A 3 -4.98 1.30 7.42
C ILE A 3 -4.68 0.10 6.54
N PHE A 4 -3.43 -0.05 6.15
CA PHE A 4 -2.92 -1.22 5.46
C PHE A 4 -1.56 -1.60 6.02
N ASP A 5 -1.18 -2.86 5.90
CA ASP A 5 0.13 -3.35 6.30
C ASP A 5 0.96 -3.75 5.09
N ILE A 6 2.28 -3.61 5.23
CA ILE A 6 3.28 -4.15 4.32
C ILE A 6 4.05 -5.21 5.11
N GLU A 7 4.16 -6.41 4.57
CA GLU A 7 4.86 -7.53 5.18
C GLU A 7 6.01 -7.98 4.27
N ASN A 8 7.22 -8.03 4.82
CA ASN A 8 8.35 -8.64 4.13
C ASN A 8 8.30 -10.16 4.38
N ILE A 9 7.75 -10.91 3.43
CA ILE A 9 7.68 -12.38 3.46
C ILE A 9 8.98 -13.06 2.98
N GLY A 10 9.98 -12.27 2.58
CA GLY A 10 11.29 -12.75 2.14
C GLY A 10 12.18 -13.17 3.31
N SER A 11 13.32 -13.78 2.97
CA SER A 11 14.34 -14.22 3.94
C SER A 11 15.46 -13.20 4.15
N ARG A 12 15.34 -12.00 3.58
CA ARG A 12 16.32 -10.92 3.67
C ARG A 12 15.62 -9.63 4.02
N ASP A 13 16.32 -8.74 4.71
CA ASP A 13 15.83 -7.39 4.98
C ASP A 13 15.64 -6.63 3.67
N ALA A 14 14.56 -5.85 3.60
CA ALA A 14 14.24 -4.98 2.48
C ALA A 14 14.39 -3.52 2.91
N SER A 15 14.83 -2.67 1.99
CA SER A 15 14.98 -1.23 2.20
C SER A 15 14.42 -0.47 1.01
N ASP A 16 14.12 0.81 1.21
CA ASP A 16 13.58 1.71 0.18
C ASP A 16 12.33 1.15 -0.52
N ILE A 17 11.44 0.55 0.27
CA ILE A 17 10.20 -0.06 -0.22
C ILE A 17 9.21 1.05 -0.53
N GLU A 18 9.09 1.40 -1.82
CA GLU A 18 8.13 2.37 -2.30
C GLU A 18 6.72 1.79 -2.27
N TYR A 19 5.72 2.60 -1.89
CA TYR A 19 4.32 2.22 -2.05
C TYR A 19 3.51 3.36 -2.63
N LYS A 20 2.44 2.98 -3.33
CA LYS A 20 1.42 3.88 -3.85
C LYS A 20 0.03 3.39 -3.47
N LEU A 21 -0.74 4.26 -2.84
CA LEU A 21 -2.16 4.10 -2.54
C LEU A 21 -2.96 4.87 -3.59
N TYR A 22 -3.60 4.13 -4.48
CA TYR A 22 -4.62 4.62 -5.40
C TYR A 22 -5.92 4.80 -4.63
N THR A 23 -6.53 5.99 -4.67
CA THR A 23 -7.74 6.26 -3.86
C THR A 23 -9.02 5.69 -4.47
N GLY A 24 -8.99 5.31 -5.76
CA GLY A 24 -10.17 4.90 -6.50
C GLY A 24 -11.18 6.03 -6.72
N SER A 25 -10.73 7.30 -6.67
CA SER A 25 -11.57 8.49 -6.81
C SER A 25 -10.79 9.65 -7.45
N SER A 26 -11.42 10.84 -7.53
CA SER A 26 -10.74 12.09 -7.88
C SER A 26 -9.77 12.59 -6.82
N ALA A 27 -9.80 12.03 -5.60
CA ALA A 27 -8.83 12.37 -4.56
C ALA A 27 -7.42 11.93 -4.98
N ALA A 28 -6.43 12.79 -4.71
CA ALA A 28 -5.04 12.50 -5.07
C ALA A 28 -4.52 11.22 -4.41
N ASP A 29 -3.90 10.37 -5.23
CA ASP A 29 -3.14 9.21 -4.79
C ASP A 29 -2.11 9.59 -3.72
N LYS A 30 -1.82 8.66 -2.81
CA LYS A 30 -0.82 8.85 -1.76
C LYS A 30 0.38 7.96 -2.04
N THR A 31 1.58 8.46 -1.82
CA THR A 31 2.82 7.67 -1.91
C THR A 31 3.58 7.70 -0.59
N GLY A 32 4.57 6.82 -0.46
CA GLY A 32 5.56 6.88 0.59
C GLY A 32 6.62 5.80 0.42
N VAL A 33 7.56 5.80 1.36
CA VAL A 33 8.68 4.85 1.39
C VAL A 33 8.77 4.26 2.80
N VAL A 34 8.92 2.94 2.89
CA VAL A 34 9.38 2.26 4.10
C VAL A 34 10.89 2.07 3.96
N SER A 35 11.65 2.82 4.74
CA SER A 35 13.11 2.86 4.63
C SER A 35 13.78 1.52 4.90
N SER A 36 13.23 0.73 5.83
CA SER A 36 13.67 -0.63 6.10
C SER A 36 12.54 -1.48 6.70
N LEU A 37 12.49 -2.75 6.31
CA LEU A 37 11.61 -3.76 6.88
C LEU A 37 12.36 -5.10 6.94
N ALA A 38 12.67 -5.54 8.15
CA ALA A 38 13.41 -6.77 8.36
C ALA A 38 12.63 -8.00 7.86
N ALA A 39 13.35 -9.07 7.50
CA ALA A 39 12.75 -10.33 7.06
C ALA A 39 11.69 -10.85 8.04
N GLY A 40 10.52 -11.24 7.53
CA GLY A 40 9.39 -11.74 8.32
C GLY A 40 8.71 -10.69 9.20
N LYS A 41 9.00 -9.39 9.02
CA LYS A 41 8.34 -8.30 9.75
C LYS A 41 7.27 -7.64 8.91
N ARG A 42 6.32 -7.03 9.61
CA ARG A 42 5.26 -6.19 9.03
C ARG A 42 5.27 -4.81 9.64
N ILE A 43 4.82 -3.83 8.88
CA ILE A 43 4.58 -2.46 9.32
C ILE A 43 3.16 -2.04 8.94
N PHE A 44 2.50 -1.30 9.82
CA PHE A 44 1.18 -0.72 9.56
C PHE A 44 1.33 0.73 9.10
N ILE A 45 0.66 1.07 8.01
CA ILE A 45 0.64 2.41 7.43
C ILE A 45 -0.79 2.96 7.54
N VAL A 46 -0.88 4.16 8.10
CA VAL A 46 -2.14 4.90 8.20
C VAL A 46 -2.12 6.04 7.18
N LYS A 47 -3.13 6.07 6.31
CA LYS A 47 -3.34 7.18 5.37
C LYS A 47 -4.77 7.68 5.47
N THR A 48 -4.91 8.99 5.57
CA THR A 48 -6.23 9.63 5.49
C THR A 48 -6.55 9.88 4.02
N ILE A 49 -7.66 9.32 3.57
CA ILE A 49 -8.31 9.65 2.30
C ILE A 49 -9.58 10.43 2.63
N SER A 50 -9.79 11.54 1.96
CA SER A 50 -11.00 12.34 2.07
C SER A 50 -11.79 12.23 0.78
N TYR A 51 -12.96 11.62 0.85
CA TYR A 51 -13.92 11.56 -0.25
C TYR A 51 -14.93 12.70 -0.06
N SER A 52 -15.20 13.46 -1.12
CA SER A 52 -16.12 14.59 -1.07
C SER A 52 -17.59 14.19 -1.13
N GLU A 53 -17.87 12.99 -1.63
CA GLU A 53 -19.22 12.44 -1.77
C GLU A 53 -19.31 11.11 -1.03
N SER A 54 -20.53 10.78 -0.59
CA SER A 54 -20.84 9.43 -0.12
C SER A 54 -20.87 8.47 -1.32
N GLY A 55 -20.51 7.23 -1.06
CA GLY A 55 -20.39 6.20 -2.09
C GLY A 55 -19.46 5.06 -1.68
N THR A 56 -19.42 4.04 -2.52
CA THR A 56 -18.47 2.94 -2.39
C THR A 56 -17.25 3.19 -3.26
N TYR A 57 -16.07 3.17 -2.64
CA TYR A 57 -14.79 3.33 -3.30
C TYR A 57 -13.97 2.05 -3.19
N TYR A 58 -13.04 1.87 -4.14
CA TYR A 58 -12.15 0.71 -4.20
C TYR A 58 -10.68 1.19 -4.19
N PRO A 59 -10.18 1.72 -3.06
CA PRO A 59 -8.76 2.04 -2.95
C PRO A 59 -7.89 0.80 -3.11
N ARG A 60 -6.74 0.99 -3.74
CA ARG A 60 -5.76 -0.07 -4.02
C ARG A 60 -4.37 0.36 -3.56
N VAL A 61 -3.65 -0.50 -2.86
CA VAL A 61 -2.24 -0.32 -2.52
C VAL A 61 -1.39 -1.13 -3.49
N ALA A 62 -0.32 -0.53 -3.98
CA ALA A 62 0.76 -1.17 -4.71
C ALA A 62 2.07 -0.96 -3.94
N VAL A 63 2.75 -2.04 -3.56
CA VAL A 63 4.09 -2.05 -2.97
C VAL A 63 5.11 -2.31 -4.08
N ASP A 64 6.30 -1.73 -3.98
CA ASP A 64 7.35 -1.76 -5.01
C ASP A 64 6.80 -1.59 -6.44
N HIS A 65 5.94 -0.59 -6.63
CA HIS A 65 5.23 -0.43 -7.91
C HIS A 65 6.17 -0.14 -9.11
N ASN A 66 7.45 0.11 -8.84
CA ASN A 66 8.52 0.31 -9.82
C ASN A 66 9.37 -0.95 -10.03
N ASN A 67 9.07 -2.06 -9.36
CA ASN A 67 9.73 -3.36 -9.47
C ASN A 67 11.26 -3.26 -9.23
N LYS A 68 11.66 -2.55 -8.17
CA LYS A 68 13.06 -2.30 -7.81
C LYS A 68 13.63 -3.37 -6.88
N ILE A 69 12.78 -4.03 -6.09
CA ILE A 69 13.14 -5.06 -5.14
C ILE A 69 12.73 -6.38 -5.78
N VAL A 70 13.72 -7.22 -6.11
CA VAL A 70 13.42 -8.55 -6.65
C VAL A 70 12.79 -9.39 -5.56
N GLU A 71 11.49 -9.62 -5.65
CA GLU A 71 10.73 -10.46 -4.75
C GLU A 71 10.43 -11.81 -5.40
N LYS A 72 10.02 -12.80 -4.59
CA LYS A 72 9.68 -14.13 -5.10
C LYS A 72 8.37 -14.10 -5.92
N ASP A 73 7.51 -13.14 -5.63
CA ASP A 73 6.17 -13.02 -6.22
C ASP A 73 5.76 -11.54 -6.32
N GLU A 74 6.05 -10.91 -7.45
CA GLU A 74 5.66 -9.51 -7.75
C GLU A 74 4.13 -9.32 -7.83
N GLY A 75 3.36 -10.42 -7.93
CA GLY A 75 1.91 -10.38 -8.01
C GLY A 75 1.21 -10.09 -6.69
N ASN A 76 1.89 -10.31 -5.56
CA ASN A 76 1.33 -10.10 -4.23
C ASN A 76 1.46 -8.65 -3.72
N ASN A 77 2.09 -7.79 -4.52
CA ASN A 77 2.32 -6.39 -4.20
C ASN A 77 1.08 -5.50 -4.33
N PHE A 78 -0.05 -6.06 -4.77
CA PHE A 78 -1.30 -5.35 -4.97
C PHE A 78 -2.40 -5.83 -4.04
N LYS A 79 -3.05 -4.90 -3.33
CA LYS A 79 -4.22 -5.19 -2.51
C LYS A 79 -5.29 -4.14 -2.73
N GLU A 80 -6.48 -4.57 -3.08
CA GLU A 80 -7.68 -3.72 -3.18
C GLU A 80 -8.53 -3.89 -1.93
N MET A 81 -9.21 -2.81 -1.52
CA MET A 81 -10.10 -2.79 -0.37
C MET A 81 -11.39 -2.07 -0.74
N GLU A 82 -12.52 -2.59 -0.31
CA GLU A 82 -13.81 -1.89 -0.40
C GLU A 82 -13.93 -0.89 0.75
N LEU A 83 -14.36 0.33 0.44
CA LEU A 83 -14.60 1.38 1.44
C LEU A 83 -15.93 2.08 1.17
N VAL A 84 -16.86 1.97 2.11
CA VAL A 84 -18.13 2.69 2.07
C VAL A 84 -18.00 4.01 2.84
N VAL A 85 -18.27 5.12 2.14
CA VAL A 85 -18.35 6.46 2.69
C VAL A 85 -19.82 6.86 2.74
N GLY A 86 -20.31 7.23 3.93
CA GLY A 86 -21.70 7.62 4.18
C GLY A 86 -21.82 9.05 4.67
#